data_AF-A0A7S2DDU5-F1
#
_entry.id   AF-A0A7S2DDU5-F1
#
_cell.length_a   1.000
_cell.length_b   1.000
_cell.length_c   1.000
_cell.angle_alpha   90.00
_cell.angle_beta   90.00
_cell.angle_gamma   90.00
#
_symmetry.space_group_name_H-M   'P 1'
#
loop_
_entity.id
_entity.type
_entity.pdbx_description
1 polymer ?
#
loop_
_entity_poly.entity_id
_entity_poly.type
_entity_poly.pdbx_seq_one_letter_code
_entity_poly.pdbx_strand_id
1 'polypeptide(L)'
;LLGTMARLAGLVAYAVLGAAHAQRAGTNKQEEHPTVTFASCTKTGCVTDSETMLTMDAQWRWLHDAQSGNCIQGDTWAVDASSCTTACSVEGISKSDYQGTYGVTEAQGGVRLKYVNGQSIGSRLYMMEDESNYKLFKLLNKEFTFDVDVSALECGLNGAVYFVEME
;
A
#
# COMPACT_ATOMS: atom_id res chain seq x y z
N LEU A 1 -17.44 36.46 -56.65
CA LEU A 1 -16.25 36.05 -55.88
C LEU A 1 -16.46 36.47 -54.43
N LEU A 2 -17.24 35.69 -53.66
CA LEU A 2 -17.43 35.91 -52.22
C LEU A 2 -16.45 34.99 -51.47
N GLY A 3 -15.70 35.60 -50.55
CA GLY A 3 -14.65 34.96 -49.76
C GLY A 3 -15.17 33.91 -48.78
N THR A 4 -14.38 32.85 -48.67
CA THR A 4 -14.55 31.68 -47.81
C THR A 4 -14.36 32.02 -46.33
N MET A 5 -15.37 31.77 -45.49
CA MET A 5 -15.23 31.71 -44.03
C MET A 5 -14.63 30.36 -43.64
N ALA A 6 -13.40 30.36 -43.13
CA ALA A 6 -12.81 29.21 -42.46
C ALA A 6 -13.47 29.04 -41.08
N ARG A 7 -14.15 27.91 -40.85
CA ARG A 7 -14.67 27.53 -39.53
C ARG A 7 -13.56 26.81 -38.76
N LEU A 8 -13.08 27.42 -37.66
CA LEU A 8 -12.31 26.73 -36.64
C LEU A 8 -13.22 25.68 -35.98
N ALA A 9 -12.93 24.40 -36.19
CA ALA A 9 -13.51 23.32 -35.40
C ALA A 9 -12.66 23.13 -34.14
N GLY A 10 -13.15 23.60 -33.00
CA GLY A 10 -12.54 23.36 -31.69
C GLY A 10 -12.78 21.93 -31.24
N LEU A 11 -11.70 21.15 -31.11
CA LEU A 11 -11.72 19.85 -30.43
C LEU A 11 -11.78 20.07 -28.92
N VAL A 12 -12.98 19.92 -28.35
CA VAL A 12 -13.16 19.84 -26.89
C VAL A 12 -12.80 18.42 -26.47
N ALA A 13 -11.62 18.23 -25.90
CA ALA A 13 -11.25 16.98 -25.25
C ALA A 13 -12.06 16.83 -23.96
N TYR A 14 -13.05 15.93 -23.98
CA TYR A 14 -13.80 15.54 -22.79
C TYR A 14 -12.90 14.64 -21.94
N ALA A 15 -12.17 15.23 -20.99
CA ALA A 15 -11.51 14.45 -19.94
C ALA A 15 -12.60 13.91 -19.01
N VAL A 16 -12.99 12.65 -19.21
CA VAL A 16 -13.80 11.91 -18.25
C VAL A 16 -12.89 11.60 -17.07
N LEU A 17 -12.83 12.52 -16.10
CA LEU A 17 -12.37 12.21 -14.75
C LEU A 17 -13.44 11.32 -14.13
N GLY A 18 -13.32 10.01 -14.33
CA GLY A 18 -14.09 9.05 -13.54
C GLY A 18 -13.71 9.28 -12.08
N ALA A 19 -14.62 9.82 -11.28
CA ALA A 19 -14.45 9.83 -9.83
C ALA A 19 -14.51 8.36 -9.38
N ALA A 20 -13.35 7.72 -9.28
CA ALA A 20 -13.27 6.43 -8.62
C ALA A 20 -13.72 6.65 -7.17
N HIS A 21 -14.83 6.03 -6.78
CA HIS A 21 -15.23 5.95 -5.38
C HIS A 21 -14.23 5.02 -4.69
N ALA A 22 -13.11 5.57 -4.26
CA ALA A 22 -12.17 4.88 -3.40
C ALA A 22 -12.85 4.54 -2.07
N GLN A 23 -12.34 3.51 -1.41
CA GLN A 23 -12.75 3.19 -0.05
C GLN A 23 -12.47 4.40 0.86
N ARG A 24 -13.33 4.64 1.86
CA ARG A 24 -13.13 5.73 2.81
C ARG A 24 -11.99 5.38 3.77
N ALA A 25 -11.27 6.40 4.25
CA ALA A 25 -10.34 6.23 5.36
C ALA A 25 -11.12 6.15 6.68
N GLY A 26 -10.75 5.19 7.52
CA GLY A 26 -11.20 5.11 8.92
C GLY A 26 -10.60 6.24 9.75
N THR A 27 -11.20 6.49 10.90
CA THR A 27 -10.78 7.56 11.80
C THR A 27 -10.64 7.10 13.25
N ASN A 28 -10.86 5.83 13.56
CA ASN A 28 -10.72 5.36 14.95
C ASN A 28 -9.24 5.13 15.30
N LYS A 29 -8.40 4.84 14.30
CA LYS A 29 -6.95 4.69 14.48
C LYS A 29 -6.18 5.50 13.46
N GLN A 30 -5.17 6.20 13.94
CA GLN A 30 -4.18 6.83 13.07
C GLN A 30 -3.30 5.74 12.42
N GLU A 31 -3.02 5.89 11.13
CA GLU A 31 -2.01 5.08 10.45
C GLU A 31 -0.61 5.54 10.87
N GLU A 32 0.23 4.59 11.29
CA GLU A 32 1.61 4.86 11.70
C GLU A 32 2.55 3.87 11.01
N HIS A 33 3.21 4.32 9.95
CA HIS A 33 4.05 3.47 9.10
C HIS A 33 5.31 2.92 9.81
N PRO A 34 5.63 1.62 9.68
CA PRO A 34 6.97 1.10 9.93
C PRO A 34 7.98 1.73 8.97
N THR A 35 9.19 2.00 9.43
CA THR A 35 10.28 2.53 8.62
C THR A 35 11.34 1.47 8.36
N VAL A 36 12.00 1.61 7.23
CA VAL A 36 13.15 0.81 6.81
C VAL A 36 14.24 1.72 6.29
N THR A 37 15.47 1.21 6.29
CA THR A 37 16.58 1.92 5.66
C THR A 37 16.66 1.49 4.20
N PHE A 38 16.49 2.44 3.29
CA PHE A 38 16.75 2.22 1.87
C PHE A 38 17.90 3.12 1.42
N ALA A 39 18.72 2.65 0.49
CA ALA A 39 19.86 3.41 0.00
C ALA A 39 19.93 3.36 -1.52
N SER A 40 20.22 4.53 -2.11
CA SER A 40 20.49 4.69 -3.53
C SER A 40 22.00 4.76 -3.75
N CYS A 41 22.52 3.84 -4.56
CA CYS A 41 23.96 3.70 -4.80
C CYS A 41 24.39 4.19 -6.19
N THR A 42 25.57 4.81 -6.25
CA THR A 42 26.31 5.11 -7.47
C THR A 42 27.72 4.55 -7.36
N LYS A 43 28.54 4.70 -8.40
CA LYS A 43 29.95 4.26 -8.37
C LYS A 43 30.77 4.90 -7.25
N THR A 44 30.35 6.05 -6.74
CA THR A 44 31.09 6.81 -5.70
C THR A 44 30.60 6.51 -4.29
N GLY A 45 29.58 5.66 -4.11
CA GLY A 45 29.01 5.31 -2.81
C GLY A 45 27.50 5.30 -2.79
N CYS A 46 26.94 5.01 -1.62
CA CYS A 46 25.51 4.94 -1.36
C CYS A 46 25.05 6.10 -0.47
N VAL A 47 23.87 6.63 -0.76
CA VAL A 47 23.18 7.62 0.06
C VAL A 47 21.91 6.97 0.60
N THR A 48 21.74 7.01 1.91
CA THR A 48 20.53 6.55 2.58
C THR A 48 19.41 7.57 2.37
N ASP A 49 18.24 7.09 1.95
CA ASP A 49 17.05 7.90 1.81
C ASP A 49 16.60 8.39 3.20
N SER A 50 16.13 9.63 3.29
CA SER A 50 15.89 10.31 4.59
C SER A 50 14.86 9.60 5.47
N GLU A 51 13.89 8.92 4.85
CA GLU A 51 12.93 8.05 5.50
C GLU A 51 12.29 7.17 4.43
N THR A 52 12.25 5.86 4.62
CA THR A 52 11.52 4.96 3.73
C THR A 52 10.51 4.20 4.56
N MET A 53 9.24 4.35 4.21
CA MET A 53 8.13 3.81 4.98
C MET A 53 7.59 2.55 4.33
N LEU A 54 6.92 1.73 5.13
CA LEU A 54 6.13 0.60 4.68
C LEU A 54 4.66 0.81 5.05
N THR A 55 3.75 0.38 4.20
CA THR A 55 2.32 0.31 4.52
C THR A 55 1.81 -1.12 4.38
N MET A 56 0.92 -1.53 5.29
CA MET A 56 0.21 -2.79 5.18
C MET A 56 -0.80 -2.73 4.03
N ASP A 57 -0.87 -3.82 3.27
CA ASP A 57 -1.94 -4.05 2.29
C ASP A 57 -3.33 -3.90 2.91
N ALA A 58 -4.25 -3.27 2.18
CA ALA A 58 -5.59 -2.97 2.65
C ALA A 58 -6.41 -4.21 3.08
N GLN A 59 -6.09 -5.39 2.55
CA GLN A 59 -6.76 -6.65 2.92
C GLN A 59 -6.57 -7.02 4.40
N TRP A 60 -5.49 -6.59 5.04
CA TRP A 60 -5.25 -6.85 6.47
C TRP A 60 -5.92 -5.82 7.39
N ARG A 61 -6.45 -4.75 6.83
CA ARG A 61 -7.03 -3.65 7.60
C ARG A 61 -8.46 -3.96 7.98
N TRP A 62 -8.87 -3.46 9.14
CA TRP A 62 -10.24 -3.57 9.57
C TRP A 62 -11.14 -2.71 8.68
N LEU A 63 -12.15 -3.33 8.08
CA LEU A 63 -13.23 -2.64 7.37
C LEU A 63 -14.44 -2.51 8.28
N HIS A 64 -14.86 -1.27 8.55
CA HIS A 64 -15.96 -0.98 9.46
C HIS A 64 -16.90 0.12 8.96
N ASP A 65 -18.12 0.11 9.46
CA ASP A 65 -19.10 1.17 9.22
C ASP A 65 -18.89 2.37 10.19
N ALA A 66 -19.72 3.40 10.06
CA ALA A 66 -19.63 4.60 10.89
C ALA A 66 -19.95 4.36 12.38
N GLN A 67 -20.52 3.21 12.71
CA GLN A 67 -20.87 2.77 14.06
C GLN A 67 -19.85 1.76 14.62
N SER A 68 -18.71 1.56 13.93
CA SER A 68 -17.71 0.55 14.28
C SER A 68 -18.23 -0.90 14.20
N GLY A 69 -19.28 -1.13 13.41
CA GLY A 69 -19.73 -2.46 13.00
C GLY A 69 -18.83 -3.03 11.91
N ASN A 70 -18.56 -4.33 11.95
CA ASN A 70 -17.74 -5.00 10.94
C ASN A 70 -18.45 -5.07 9.60
N CYS A 71 -17.82 -4.54 8.54
CA CYS A 71 -18.31 -4.69 7.17
C CYS A 71 -18.02 -6.08 6.58
N ILE A 72 -17.07 -6.82 7.17
CA ILE A 72 -16.77 -8.21 6.83
C ILE A 72 -16.93 -9.05 8.10
N GLN A 73 -17.77 -10.08 8.03
CA GLN A 73 -18.08 -10.99 9.13
C GLN A 73 -17.69 -12.42 8.73
N GLY A 74 -16.52 -12.87 9.22
CA GLY A 74 -15.91 -14.10 8.72
C GLY A 74 -15.52 -13.94 7.25
N ASP A 75 -16.17 -14.70 6.38
CA ASP A 75 -15.99 -14.69 4.92
C ASP A 75 -17.13 -13.98 4.16
N THR A 76 -18.07 -13.35 4.88
CA THR A 76 -19.24 -12.69 4.28
C THR A 76 -19.22 -11.18 4.42
N TRP A 77 -19.76 -10.48 3.43
CA TRP A 77 -19.96 -9.03 3.46
C TRP A 77 -21.27 -8.70 4.17
N ALA A 78 -21.22 -7.73 5.09
CA ALA A 78 -22.40 -7.21 5.78
C ALA A 78 -23.11 -6.08 5.01
N VAL A 79 -22.53 -5.66 3.87
CA VAL A 79 -23.02 -4.57 3.03
C VAL A 79 -23.08 -5.00 1.56
N ASP A 80 -23.98 -4.37 0.80
CA ASP A 80 -24.07 -4.61 -0.64
C ASP A 80 -22.86 -4.03 -1.38
N ALA A 81 -22.47 -4.68 -2.48
CA ALA A 81 -21.35 -4.25 -3.31
C ALA A 81 -21.49 -2.79 -3.78
N SER A 82 -22.71 -2.35 -4.11
CA SER A 82 -22.97 -0.97 -4.58
C SER A 82 -22.87 0.10 -3.50
N SER A 83 -23.05 -0.27 -2.22
CA SER A 83 -22.99 0.68 -1.09
C SER A 83 -21.68 0.59 -0.32
N CYS A 84 -20.90 -0.49 -0.48
CA CYS A 84 -19.67 -0.78 0.26
C CYS A 84 -18.72 0.41 0.38
N THR A 85 -18.38 1.08 -0.73
CA THR A 85 -17.42 2.22 -0.74
C THR A 85 -17.95 3.47 -0.04
N THR A 86 -19.26 3.55 0.21
CA THR A 86 -19.88 4.65 0.95
C THR A 86 -20.25 4.29 2.38
N ALA A 87 -20.45 3.00 2.67
CA ALA A 87 -20.83 2.50 3.98
C ALA A 87 -19.63 2.15 4.85
N CYS A 88 -18.52 1.72 4.24
CA CYS A 88 -17.36 1.18 4.95
C CYS A 88 -16.13 2.07 4.79
N SER A 89 -15.31 2.05 5.84
CA SER A 89 -14.00 2.68 5.91
C SER A 89 -12.92 1.65 6.18
N VAL A 90 -11.74 1.86 5.61
CA VAL A 90 -10.53 1.09 5.87
C VAL A 90 -9.75 1.77 7.00
N GLU A 91 -9.57 1.08 8.11
CA GLU A 91 -8.94 1.66 9.31
C GLU A 91 -7.41 1.72 9.22
N GLY A 92 -6.84 2.69 9.95
CA GLY A 92 -5.41 2.76 10.20
C GLY A 92 -4.89 1.64 11.11
N ILE A 93 -3.57 1.45 11.10
CA ILE A 93 -2.82 0.54 11.95
C ILE A 93 -1.82 1.38 12.73
N SER A 94 -1.92 1.35 14.06
CA SER A 94 -0.92 2.00 14.92
C SER A 94 0.39 1.23 14.91
N LYS A 95 1.48 1.89 15.34
CA LYS A 95 2.80 1.26 15.46
C LYS A 95 2.77 0.03 16.37
N SER A 96 2.01 0.14 17.45
CA SER A 96 1.80 -0.97 18.39
C SER A 96 1.02 -2.13 17.77
N ASP A 97 0.07 -1.86 16.88
CA ASP A 97 -0.74 -2.90 16.23
C ASP A 97 0.05 -3.62 15.12
N TYR A 98 0.94 -2.93 14.39
CA TYR A 98 1.87 -3.58 13.47
C TYR A 98 2.61 -4.74 14.15
N GLN A 99 3.17 -4.51 15.34
CA GLN A 99 3.84 -5.55 16.13
C GLN A 99 2.85 -6.50 16.82
N GLY A 100 1.91 -5.94 17.59
CA GLY A 100 1.05 -6.68 18.51
C GLY A 100 0.00 -7.53 17.81
N THR A 101 -0.59 -7.01 16.74
CA THR A 101 -1.65 -7.68 15.98
C THR A 101 -1.08 -8.40 14.76
N TYR A 102 -0.23 -7.73 13.97
CA TYR A 102 0.19 -8.25 12.66
C TYR A 102 1.59 -8.89 12.64
N GLY A 103 2.35 -8.85 13.74
CA GLY A 103 3.67 -9.47 13.82
C GLY A 103 4.72 -8.85 12.90
N VAL A 104 4.51 -7.60 12.46
CA VAL A 104 5.48 -6.79 11.72
C VAL A 104 6.31 -6.00 12.74
N THR A 105 7.62 -6.23 12.74
CA THR A 105 8.54 -5.56 13.67
C THR A 105 9.67 -4.91 12.91
N GLU A 106 10.01 -3.68 13.28
CA GLU A 106 11.20 -3.01 12.75
C GLU A 106 12.46 -3.76 13.22
N ALA A 107 13.38 -3.94 12.28
CA ALA A 107 14.69 -4.52 12.50
C ALA A 107 15.76 -3.53 12.01
N GLN A 108 17.01 -3.77 12.37
CA GLN A 108 18.10 -2.92 11.89
C GLN A 108 18.14 -2.94 10.36
N GLY A 109 17.84 -1.80 9.73
CA GLY A 109 17.85 -1.64 8.28
C GLY A 109 16.66 -2.25 7.53
N GLY A 110 15.65 -2.81 8.21
CA GLY A 110 14.56 -3.52 7.55
C GLY A 110 13.40 -3.89 8.48
N VAL A 111 12.66 -4.94 8.14
CA VAL A 111 11.56 -5.47 8.95
C VAL A 111 11.63 -6.98 9.09
N ARG A 112 11.13 -7.49 10.21
CA ARG A 112 10.86 -8.91 10.42
C ARG A 112 9.35 -9.14 10.37
N LEU A 113 8.94 -10.08 9.51
CA LEU A 113 7.55 -10.48 9.31
C LEU A 113 7.31 -11.85 9.96
N LYS A 114 6.52 -11.89 11.03
CA LYS A 114 6.15 -13.15 11.69
C LYS A 114 4.97 -13.79 10.94
N TYR A 115 5.10 -15.07 10.59
CA TYR A 115 4.05 -15.76 9.81
C TYR A 115 2.73 -15.92 10.57
N VAL A 116 2.74 -16.27 11.86
CA VAL A 116 1.53 -16.37 12.69
C VAL A 116 1.65 -15.46 13.90
N ASN A 117 0.69 -14.56 14.08
CA ASN A 117 0.61 -13.68 15.23
C ASN A 117 -0.84 -13.54 15.73
N GLY A 118 -1.19 -14.34 16.75
CA GLY A 118 -2.58 -14.44 17.19
C GLY A 118 -3.46 -15.02 16.07
N GLN A 119 -4.48 -14.27 15.66
CA GLN A 119 -5.36 -14.62 14.54
C GLN A 119 -4.86 -14.13 13.18
N SER A 120 -3.81 -13.29 13.15
CA SER A 120 -3.23 -12.81 11.89
C SER A 120 -2.25 -13.85 11.33
N ILE A 121 -2.42 -14.17 10.05
CA ILE A 121 -1.60 -15.14 9.31
C ILE A 121 -1.04 -14.46 8.06
N GLY A 122 0.29 -14.35 8.00
CA GLY A 122 1.02 -13.65 6.95
C GLY A 122 0.82 -12.14 6.99
N SER A 123 1.52 -11.46 6.09
CA SER A 123 1.44 -10.00 5.88
C SER A 123 1.93 -9.67 4.49
N ARG A 124 1.40 -8.60 3.89
CA ARG A 124 1.95 -8.01 2.66
C ARG A 124 2.14 -6.51 2.87
N LEU A 125 3.33 -6.02 2.58
CA LEU A 125 3.69 -4.61 2.75
C LEU A 125 4.20 -4.03 1.45
N TYR A 126 3.98 -2.73 1.28
CA TYR A 126 4.45 -1.94 0.16
C TYR A 126 5.38 -0.85 0.65
N MET A 127 6.43 -0.58 -0.13
CA MET A 127 7.36 0.51 0.14
C MET A 127 6.77 1.84 -0.33
N MET A 128 6.86 2.85 0.52
CA MET A 128 6.31 4.19 0.31
C MET A 128 7.44 5.21 0.09
N GLU A 129 7.22 6.17 -0.79
CA GLU A 129 8.10 7.33 -0.99
C GLU A 129 7.74 8.44 0.01
N ASP A 130 6.45 8.61 0.30
CA ASP A 130 5.89 9.55 1.26
C ASP A 130 4.58 9.00 1.87
N GLU A 131 3.87 9.78 2.67
CA GLU A 131 2.62 9.38 3.37
C GLU A 131 1.48 8.95 2.45
N SER A 132 1.55 9.20 1.14
CA SER A 132 0.44 8.97 0.21
C SER A 132 0.84 8.27 -1.08
N ASN A 133 2.13 8.12 -1.37
CA ASN A 133 2.63 7.56 -2.63
C ASN A 133 3.54 6.35 -2.41
N TYR A 134 3.33 5.29 -3.19
CA TYR A 134 4.27 4.17 -3.25
C TYR A 134 5.62 4.60 -3.84
N LYS A 135 6.68 3.95 -3.39
CA LYS A 135 8.00 4.10 -4.00
C LYS A 135 8.04 3.35 -5.33
N LEU A 136 8.09 4.10 -6.43
CA LEU A 136 8.14 3.53 -7.77
C LEU A 136 9.58 3.28 -8.22
N PHE A 137 9.87 2.04 -8.62
CA PHE A 137 11.19 1.61 -9.04
C PHE A 137 11.33 1.54 -10.56
N LYS A 138 12.20 2.37 -11.13
CA LYS A 138 12.58 2.31 -12.56
C LYS A 138 13.74 1.36 -12.77
N LEU A 139 13.46 0.06 -12.79
CA LEU A 139 14.49 -1.00 -12.70
C LEU A 139 15.31 -1.25 -13.97
N LEU A 140 14.86 -0.79 -15.14
CA LEU A 140 15.61 -0.99 -16.38
C LEU A 140 17.03 -0.41 -16.26
N ASN A 141 18.03 -1.26 -16.50
CA ASN A 141 19.45 -0.94 -16.39
C ASN A 141 19.86 -0.45 -14.97
N LYS A 142 19.25 -1.00 -13.92
CA LYS A 142 19.61 -0.80 -12.51
C LYS A 142 19.79 -2.14 -11.80
N GLU A 143 20.45 -2.09 -10.65
CA GLU A 143 20.56 -3.20 -9.72
C GLU A 143 19.67 -2.94 -8.50
N PHE A 144 19.04 -4.00 -7.99
CA PHE A 144 18.35 -4.01 -6.70
C PHE A 144 18.91 -5.16 -5.88
N THR A 145 19.33 -4.87 -4.66
CA THR A 145 19.95 -5.84 -3.76
C THR A 145 19.42 -5.65 -2.34
N PHE A 146 19.32 -6.74 -1.59
CA PHE A 146 18.86 -6.76 -0.21
C PHE A 146 19.39 -8.01 0.50
N ASP A 147 19.55 -7.91 1.81
CA ASP A 147 19.85 -9.04 2.67
C ASP A 147 18.54 -9.68 3.15
N VAL A 148 18.54 -11.00 3.29
CA VAL A 148 17.37 -11.76 3.77
C VAL A 148 17.80 -12.90 4.68
N ASP A 149 17.08 -13.05 5.79
CA ASP A 149 17.18 -14.22 6.66
C ASP A 149 15.92 -15.08 6.49
N VAL A 150 16.10 -16.23 5.83
CA VAL A 150 15.06 -17.26 5.62
C VAL A 150 15.33 -18.52 6.45
N SER A 151 16.25 -18.47 7.42
CA SER A 151 16.69 -19.66 8.18
C SER A 151 15.57 -20.35 8.97
N ALA A 152 14.51 -19.61 9.30
CA ALA A 152 13.33 -20.10 10.01
C ALA A 152 12.11 -20.33 9.10
N LEU A 153 12.23 -20.18 7.77
CA LEU A 153 11.15 -20.49 6.85
C LEU A 153 11.11 -22.00 6.55
N GLU A 154 10.08 -22.66 7.06
CA GLU A 154 9.86 -24.09 6.86
C GLU A 154 9.21 -24.40 5.50
N CYS A 155 9.21 -25.68 5.11
CA CYS A 155 8.55 -26.14 3.89
C CYS A 155 7.06 -25.75 3.88
N GLY A 156 6.60 -25.20 2.76
CA GLY A 156 5.23 -24.72 2.59
C GLY A 156 5.04 -23.23 2.89
N LEU A 157 6.08 -22.54 3.38
CA LEU A 157 6.08 -21.09 3.55
C LEU A 157 6.83 -20.39 2.40
N ASN A 158 6.49 -19.13 2.16
CA ASN A 158 7.12 -18.29 1.16
C ASN A 158 7.32 -16.88 1.72
N GLY A 159 8.58 -16.47 1.92
CA GLY A 159 8.96 -15.09 2.17
C GLY A 159 9.38 -14.45 0.86
N ALA A 160 8.56 -13.54 0.34
CA ALA A 160 8.74 -12.98 -0.99
C ALA A 160 9.03 -11.47 -0.96
N VAL A 161 9.97 -11.05 -1.82
CA VAL A 161 10.20 -9.66 -2.19
C VAL A 161 10.09 -9.59 -3.71
N TYR A 162 9.20 -8.75 -4.22
CA TYR A 162 8.90 -8.65 -5.64
C TYR A 162 8.37 -7.27 -5.99
N PHE A 163 8.36 -6.96 -7.29
CA PHE A 163 7.81 -5.72 -7.84
C PHE A 163 6.50 -5.99 -8.56
N VAL A 164 5.57 -5.05 -8.47
CA VAL A 164 4.29 -5.04 -9.19
C VAL A 164 4.03 -3.66 -9.77
N GLU A 165 3.31 -3.62 -10.88
CA GLU A 165 2.88 -2.38 -11.53
C GLU A 165 1.60 -1.87 -10.84
N MET A 166 1.77 -1.27 -9.67
CA MET A 166 0.70 -0.56 -8.94
C MET A 166 0.70 0.93 -9.30
N GLU A 167 -0.46 1.56 -9.20
CA GLU A 167 -0.66 3.01 -9.40
C GLU A 167 -0.25 3.83 -8.17
#